data_AF-A0A2G6TIE2-F1
#
_entry.id   AF-A0A2G6TIE2-F1
#
_cell.length_a   1.000
_cell.length_b   1.000
_cell.length_c   1.000
_cell.angle_alpha   90.00
_cell.angle_beta   90.00
_cell.angle_gamma   90.00
#
_symmetry.space_group_name_H-M   'P 1'
#
loop_
_entity.id
_entity.type
_entity.pdbx_description
1 polymer ?
#
loop_
_entity_poly.entity_id
_entity_poly.type
_entity_poly.pdbx_seq_one_letter_code
_entity_poly.pdbx_strand_id
1 'polypeptide(L)' 'MSTNTLSKEAEKRLTDFFNNTIEPEEMAKAIRQVNYILALGLMREDKTFHNEIVNLENSFYWLNELAEVLNPYLSVE' A
#
# COMPACT_ATOMS: atom_id res chain seq x y z
N MET A 1 -19.87 -8.04 14.36
CA MET A 1 -18.77 -7.55 13.52
C MET A 1 -18.79 -6.04 13.57
N SER A 2 -17.74 -5.41 14.09
CA SER A 2 -17.62 -3.95 14.04
C SER A 2 -17.58 -3.54 12.57
N THR A 3 -18.50 -2.70 12.12
CA THR A 3 -18.43 -2.11 10.79
C THR A 3 -17.27 -1.11 10.82
N ASN A 4 -16.18 -1.40 10.11
CA ASN A 4 -15.02 -0.51 9.99
C ASN A 4 -15.37 0.68 9.05
N THR A 5 -16.37 1.47 9.41
CA THR A 5 -16.75 2.68 8.69
C THR A 5 -15.82 3.81 9.10
N LEU A 6 -15.23 4.47 8.11
CA LEU A 6 -14.46 5.68 8.34
C LEU A 6 -15.36 6.79 8.90
N SER A 7 -14.77 7.72 9.63
CA SER A 7 -15.46 8.97 9.94
C SER A 7 -15.60 9.80 8.67
N LYS A 8 -16.65 10.63 8.57
CA LYS A 8 -16.83 11.53 7.42
C LYS A 8 -15.63 12.44 7.17
N GLU A 9 -14.96 12.85 8.24
CA GLU A 9 -13.73 13.65 8.14
C GLU A 9 -12.58 12.85 7.53
N ALA A 10 -12.42 11.59 7.92
CA ALA A 10 -11.41 10.71 7.32
C ALA A 10 -11.69 10.46 5.84
N GLU A 11 -12.95 10.18 5.46
CA GLU A 11 -13.34 10.01 4.05
C GLU A 11 -13.01 11.24 3.20
N LYS A 12 -13.34 12.43 3.71
CA LYS A 12 -13.04 13.70 3.03
C LYS A 12 -11.54 13.88 2.85
N ARG A 13 -10.74 13.69 3.91
CA ARG A 13 -9.29 13.86 3.85
C ARG A 13 -8.62 12.86 2.91
N LEU A 14 -9.10 11.61 2.86
CA LEU A 14 -8.60 10.62 1.91
C LEU A 14 -8.93 11.03 0.47
N THR A 15 -10.17 11.45 0.21
CA THR A 15 -10.59 11.93 -1.11
C THR A 15 -9.74 13.13 -1.56
N ASP A 16 -9.55 14.11 -0.68
CA ASP A 16 -8.73 15.30 -0.96
C ASP A 16 -7.27 14.92 -1.22
N PHE A 17 -6.71 13.96 -0.47
CA PHE A 17 -5.34 13.49 -0.65
C PHE A 17 -5.16 12.81 -2.01
N PHE A 18 -5.99 11.82 -2.34
CA PHE A 18 -5.86 11.05 -3.58
C PHE A 18 -6.16 11.89 -4.84
N ASN A 19 -7.00 12.92 -4.72
CA ASN A 19 -7.32 13.78 -5.87
C ASN A 19 -6.31 14.89 -6.13
N ASN A 20 -5.53 15.32 -5.12
CA ASN A 20 -4.71 16.54 -5.25
C ASN A 20 -3.21 16.35 -5.01
N THR A 21 -2.75 15.17 -4.56
CA THR A 21 -1.34 14.98 -4.19
C THR A 21 -0.49 14.47 -5.36
N ILE A 22 -0.98 13.47 -6.08
CA ILE A 22 -0.27 12.77 -7.16
C ILE A 22 -1.30 12.01 -7.99
N GLU A 23 -1.02 11.81 -9.28
CA GLU A 23 -1.86 10.98 -10.15
C GLU A 23 -2.01 9.56 -9.56
N PRO A 24 -3.25 9.00 -9.52
CA PRO A 24 -3.50 7.69 -8.91
C PRO A 24 -2.60 6.57 -9.46
N GLU A 25 -2.35 6.59 -10.77
CA GLU A 25 -1.48 5.64 -11.45
C GLU A 25 -0.03 5.72 -10.96
N GLU A 26 0.52 6.93 -10.86
CA GLU A 26 1.88 7.16 -10.38
C GLU A 26 2.03 6.80 -8.90
N MET A 27 0.98 7.05 -8.10
CA MET A 27 0.94 6.59 -6.72
C MET A 27 0.97 5.06 -6.64
N ALA A 28 0.16 4.37 -7.45
CA ALA A 28 0.12 2.91 -7.49
C ALA A 28 1.49 2.32 -7.84
N LYS A 29 2.19 2.89 -8.85
CA LYS A 29 3.56 2.51 -9.22
C LYS A 29 4.54 2.71 -8.07
N ALA A 30 4.49 3.86 -7.39
CA ALA A 30 5.33 4.15 -6.24
C ALA A 30 5.09 3.16 -5.08
N ILE A 31 3.83 2.83 -4.77
CA ILE A 31 3.48 1.85 -3.74
C ILE A 31 4.04 0.47 -4.08
N ARG A 32 3.86 -0.01 -5.33
CA ARG A 32 4.41 -1.31 -5.77
C ARG A 32 5.93 -1.34 -5.72
N GLN A 33 6.60 -0.25 -6.09
CA GLN A 33 8.06 -0.15 -6.00
C GLN A 33 8.54 -0.30 -4.56
N VAL A 34 7.90 0.38 -3.60
CA VAL A 34 8.23 0.25 -2.18
C VAL A 34 7.99 -1.18 -1.69
N ASN A 35 6.85 -1.77 -2.03
CA ASN A 35 6.55 -3.17 -1.70
C ASN A 35 7.59 -4.15 -2.27
N TYR A 36 8.02 -3.96 -3.51
CA TYR A 36 9.06 -4.78 -4.13
C TYR A 36 10.40 -4.69 -3.37
N ILE A 37 10.82 -3.49 -2.98
CA ILE A 37 12.05 -3.29 -2.19
C ILE A 37 11.94 -3.97 -0.83
N LEU A 38 10.79 -3.87 -0.17
CA LEU A 38 10.54 -4.56 1.11
C LEU A 38 10.63 -6.08 0.96
N ALA A 39 10.01 -6.64 -0.08
CA ALA A 39 10.08 -8.07 -0.37
C ALA A 39 11.52 -8.54 -0.66
N LEU A 40 12.28 -7.77 -1.43
CA LEU A 40 13.70 -8.05 -1.67
C LEU A 40 14.53 -8.02 -0.38
N GLY A 41 14.27 -7.08 0.52
CA GLY A 41 14.93 -7.01 1.83
C GLY A 41 14.70 -8.27 2.67
N LEU A 42 13.46 -8.76 2.68
CA LEU A 42 13.10 -10.02 3.35
C LEU A 42 13.77 -11.23 2.71
N MET A 43 13.74 -11.36 1.38
CA MET A 43 14.33 -12.50 0.66
C MET A 43 15.85 -12.58 0.83
N ARG A 44 16.52 -11.46 1.10
CA ARG A 44 17.96 -11.40 1.36
C ARG A 44 18.34 -11.76 2.80
N GLU A 45 17.38 -12.20 3.61
CA GLU A 45 17.54 -12.52 5.05
C GLU A 45 18.23 -11.38 5.82
N ASP A 46 17.95 -10.13 5.45
CA ASP A 46 18.49 -8.99 6.16
C ASP A 46 17.98 -9.04 7.61
N LYS A 47 18.92 -9.17 8.55
CA LYS A 47 18.67 -9.41 9.98
C LYS A 47 17.80 -8.31 10.61
N THR A 48 17.74 -7.15 9.97
CA THR A 48 16.91 -6.01 10.39
C THR A 48 15.42 -6.36 10.40
N PHE A 49 14.96 -7.22 9.49
CA PHE A 49 13.52 -7.50 9.32
C PHE A 49 13.02 -8.73 10.09
N HIS A 50 13.90 -9.51 10.72
CA HIS A 50 13.55 -10.81 11.31
C HIS A 50 12.50 -10.71 12.43
N ASN A 51 12.46 -9.60 13.16
CA ASN A 51 11.49 -9.34 14.23
C ASN A 51 10.19 -8.65 13.74
N GLU A 52 10.15 -8.18 12.49
CA GLU A 52 9.02 -7.40 11.93
C GLU A 52 8.21 -8.14 10.87
N ILE A 53 8.60 -9.38 10.52
CA ILE A 53 8.03 -10.16 9.40
C ILE A 53 6.49 -10.22 9.44
N VAL A 54 5.90 -10.50 10.60
CA VAL A 54 4.43 -10.64 10.75
C VAL A 54 3.71 -9.30 10.54
N ASN A 55 4.27 -8.20 11.03
CA ASN A 55 3.68 -6.87 10.82
C ASN A 55 3.84 -6.41 9.36
N LEU A 56 4.94 -6.85 8.73
CA LEU A 56 5.22 -6.54 7.34
C LEU A 56 4.33 -7.31 6.37
N GLU A 57 3.91 -8.53 6.69
CA GLU A 57 3.01 -9.33 5.85
C GLU A 57 1.65 -8.62 5.64
N ASN A 58 1.01 -8.18 6.73
CA ASN A 58 -0.25 -7.44 6.65
C ASN A 58 -0.08 -6.10 5.92
N SER A 59 1.01 -5.39 6.20
CA SER A 59 1.32 -4.11 5.56
C SER A 59 1.55 -4.27 4.05
N PHE A 60 2.29 -5.31 3.67
CA PHE A 60 2.57 -5.66 2.28
C PHE A 60 1.28 -5.97 1.53
N TYR A 61 0.38 -6.77 2.14
CA TYR A 61 -0.94 -7.06 1.58
C TYR A 61 -1.75 -5.78 1.36
N TRP A 62 -1.94 -4.94 2.40
CA TRP A 62 -2.74 -3.72 2.28
C TRP A 62 -2.19 -2.71 1.27
N LEU A 63 -0.86 -2.59 1.17
CA LEU A 63 -0.23 -1.71 0.19
C LEU A 63 -0.44 -2.22 -1.25
N ASN A 64 -0.41 -3.54 -1.48
CA ASN A 64 -0.73 -4.08 -2.81
C ASN A 64 -2.21 -3.88 -3.16
N GLU A 65 -3.12 -4.15 -2.22
CA GLU A 65 -4.55 -3.90 -2.42
C GLU A 65 -4.83 -2.42 -2.72
N LEU A 66 -4.18 -1.49 -2.00
CA LEU A 66 -4.33 -0.07 -2.26
C LEU A 66 -3.79 0.32 -3.65
N ALA A 67 -2.65 -0.24 -4.07
CA ALA A 67 -2.12 -0.01 -5.41
C ALA A 67 -3.08 -0.51 -6.49
N GLU A 68 -3.72 -1.66 -6.28
CA GLU A 68 -4.72 -2.21 -7.20
C GLU A 68 -6.00 -1.36 -7.27
N VAL A 69 -6.45 -0.82 -6.14
CA VAL A 69 -7.59 0.13 -6.10
C VAL A 69 -7.28 1.39 -6.89
N LEU A 70 -6.04 1.89 -6.81
CA LEU A 70 -5.60 3.11 -7.49
C LEU A 70 -5.32 2.91 -8.98
N ASN A 71 -4.81 1.73 -9.36
CA ASN A 71 -4.63 1.34 -10.75
C ASN A 71 -4.98 -0.16 -10.97
N PRO A 72 -6.24 -0.46 -11.31
CA PRO A 72 -6.73 -1.83 -11.52
C PRO A 72 -6.11 -2.58 -12.72
N TYR A 73 -5.42 -1.87 -13.61
CA TYR A 73 -4.80 -2.46 -14.80
C TYR A 73 -3.27 -2.51 -14.72
N LEU A 74 -2.69 -2.17 -13.57
CA LEU A 74 -1.23 -2.17 -13.36
C LEU A 74 -0.60 -3.57 -13.45
N SER A 75 -1.41 -4.64 -13.39
CA SER A 75 -0.97 -6.02 -13.61
C SER A 75 -0.87 -6.42 -15.09
N VAL A 76 -1.34 -5.55 -16.00
CA VAL A 76 -1.43 -5.80 -17.45
C VAL A 76 -0.36 -5.02 -18.25
N GLU A 77 0.32 -4.06 -17.60
CA GLU A 77 1.56 -3.41 -18.09
C GLU A 77 2.81 -4.21 -17.75
#